data_AF-A0A925PPV4-F1
#
_entry.id   AF-A0A925PPV4-F1
#
_cell.length_a   1.000
_cell.length_b   1.000
_cell.length_c   1.000
_cell.angle_alpha   90.00
_cell.angle_beta   90.00
_cell.angle_gamma   90.00
#
_symmetry.space_group_name_H-M   'P 1'
#
loop_
_entity.id
_entity.type
_entity.pdbx_description
1 polymer ?
#
loop_
_entity_poly.entity_id
_entity_poly.type
_entity_poly.pdbx_seq_one_letter_code
_entity_poly.pdbx_strand_id
1 'polypeptide(L)'
;MDNTTLTIENASPLSSASLVYRIRNSLYLNITNRCSNRCTFCPKFEDLNLKGHNLALEHEPNPQEILAAVGEHSDIDEIVFCGFGESLIRLDTVLVVARELKQRGYRIRINTDGQANLLHGRNILPELAGLVDCISVSLNAPNAATYGEKKNKKFFQSFSLIF
;
A
#
# COMPACT_ATOMS: atom_id res chain seq x y z
N MET A 1 12.47 44.00 -33.27
CA MET A 1 12.77 42.55 -33.39
C MET A 1 12.76 42.05 -31.98
N ASP A 2 11.57 41.66 -31.57
CA ASP A 2 11.17 41.58 -30.17
C ASP A 2 11.50 40.18 -29.69
N ASN A 3 12.38 40.09 -28.69
CA ASN A 3 12.67 38.81 -28.04
C ASN A 3 11.96 38.81 -26.69
N THR A 4 10.67 38.48 -26.77
CA THR A 4 9.76 38.33 -25.64
C THR A 4 10.23 37.19 -24.75
N THR A 5 10.48 37.56 -23.50
CA THR A 5 10.54 36.74 -22.29
C THR A 5 9.64 35.50 -22.35
N LEU A 6 10.22 34.30 -22.34
CA LEU A 6 9.54 33.08 -21.93
C LEU A 6 9.89 32.84 -20.46
N THR A 7 9.03 33.35 -19.58
CA THR A 7 8.99 32.94 -18.17
C THR A 7 8.67 31.45 -18.12
N ILE A 8 9.64 30.65 -17.68
CA ILE A 8 9.40 29.28 -17.24
C ILE A 8 8.58 29.39 -15.96
N GLU A 9 7.27 29.31 -16.08
CA GLU A 9 6.36 29.18 -14.94
C GLU A 9 6.57 27.80 -14.31
N ASN A 10 7.20 27.81 -13.13
CA ASN A 10 7.00 26.90 -12.01
C ASN A 10 6.47 25.49 -12.34
N ALA A 11 7.38 24.57 -12.65
CA ALA A 11 7.14 23.18 -12.28
C ALA A 11 7.01 23.15 -10.75
N SER A 12 5.81 22.85 -10.25
CA SER A 12 5.59 22.53 -8.84
C SER A 12 6.64 21.49 -8.42
N PRO A 13 7.39 21.71 -7.32
CA PRO A 13 8.30 20.67 -6.84
C PRO A 13 7.47 19.41 -6.62
N LEU A 14 7.85 18.31 -7.27
CA LEU A 14 7.24 17.00 -7.05
C LEU A 14 7.10 16.82 -5.53
N SER A 15 5.86 16.81 -5.04
CA SER A 15 5.59 16.72 -3.60
C SER A 15 6.28 15.49 -3.05
N SER A 16 6.93 15.61 -1.88
CA SER A 16 7.56 14.47 -1.20
C SER A 16 6.59 13.30 -1.08
N ALA A 17 7.12 12.08 -1.19
CA ALA A 17 6.31 10.88 -1.17
C ALA A 17 5.47 10.80 0.12
N SER A 18 4.17 10.62 -0.03
CA SER A 18 3.24 10.48 1.09
C SER A 18 3.36 9.09 1.68
N LEU A 19 4.00 9.00 2.84
CA LEU A 19 4.00 7.80 3.68
C LEU A 19 2.61 7.56 4.29
N VAL A 20 1.96 8.64 4.68
CA VAL A 20 0.60 8.65 5.23
C VAL A 20 -0.24 9.61 4.39
N TYR A 21 -1.44 9.18 4.01
CA TYR A 21 -2.35 9.99 3.20
C TYR A 21 -3.80 9.75 3.62
N ARG A 22 -4.68 10.72 3.44
CA ARG A 22 -6.07 10.64 3.91
C ARG A 22 -7.03 10.48 2.74
N ILE A 23 -7.96 9.55 2.83
CA ILE A 23 -9.10 9.44 1.92
C ILE A 23 -10.36 9.37 2.76
N ARG A 24 -11.22 10.39 2.64
CA ARG A 24 -12.41 10.56 3.50
C ARG A 24 -11.98 10.59 4.97
N ASN A 25 -12.58 9.76 5.82
CA ASN A 25 -12.30 9.69 7.26
C ASN A 25 -11.28 8.60 7.63
N SER A 26 -10.59 7.99 6.66
CA SER A 26 -9.60 6.95 6.93
C SER A 26 -8.19 7.44 6.60
N LEU A 27 -7.22 7.01 7.40
CA LEU A 27 -5.81 7.33 7.25
C LEU A 27 -5.07 6.12 6.63
N TYR A 28 -4.42 6.30 5.49
CA TYR A 28 -3.81 5.22 4.72
C TYR A 28 -2.29 5.23 4.89
N LEU A 29 -1.70 4.04 5.05
CA LEU A 29 -0.26 3.83 5.22
C LEU A 29 0.35 3.21 3.96
N ASN A 30 1.12 4.01 3.22
CA ASN A 30 1.87 3.59 2.04
C ASN A 30 3.29 3.17 2.46
N ILE A 31 3.46 1.91 2.86
CA ILE A 31 4.69 1.46 3.54
C ILE A 31 5.67 0.71 2.63
N THR A 32 5.34 0.46 1.37
CA THR A 32 6.22 -0.23 0.42
C THR A 32 5.78 -0.01 -1.03
N ASN A 33 6.76 0.07 -1.94
CA ASN A 33 6.53 0.01 -3.40
C ASN A 33 6.50 -1.43 -3.94
N ARG A 34 6.96 -2.41 -3.14
CA ARG A 34 7.09 -3.81 -3.57
C ARG A 34 5.72 -4.48 -3.59
N CYS A 35 5.53 -5.39 -4.54
CA CYS A 35 4.31 -6.21 -4.64
C CYS A 35 4.67 -7.55 -5.29
N SER A 36 4.11 -8.64 -4.79
CA SER A 36 4.21 -9.99 -5.37
C SER A 36 3.50 -10.08 -6.72
N ASN A 37 2.58 -9.15 -6.99
CA ASN A 37 1.82 -9.09 -8.22
C ASN A 37 2.32 -8.01 -9.19
N ARG A 38 2.22 -8.36 -10.47
CA ARG A 38 2.38 -7.46 -11.61
C ARG A 38 1.10 -7.43 -12.44
N CYS A 39 0.03 -6.88 -11.86
CA CYS A 39 -1.26 -6.82 -12.53
C CYS A 39 -1.18 -5.94 -13.78
N THR A 40 -1.85 -6.34 -14.86
CA THR A 40 -1.90 -5.59 -16.12
C THR A 40 -2.63 -4.26 -15.98
N PHE A 41 -3.54 -4.16 -15.01
CA PHE A 41 -4.32 -2.97 -14.70
C PHE A 41 -3.72 -2.14 -13.54
N CYS A 42 -2.49 -2.43 -13.10
CA CYS A 42 -1.92 -1.74 -11.95
C CYS A 42 -1.48 -0.31 -12.33
N PRO A 43 -2.09 0.73 -11.76
CA PRO A 43 -1.79 2.13 -12.11
C PRO A 43 -0.34 2.52 -11.78
N LYS A 44 0.33 1.79 -10.87
CA LYS A 44 1.73 2.05 -10.48
C LYS A 44 2.74 1.99 -11.62
N PHE A 45 2.37 1.39 -12.75
CA PHE A 45 3.21 1.31 -13.95
C PHE A 45 3.01 2.47 -14.92
N GLU A 46 2.06 3.36 -14.62
CA GLU A 46 1.75 4.55 -15.41
C GLU A 46 2.03 5.82 -14.59
N ASP A 47 1.41 5.93 -13.42
CA ASP A 47 1.53 7.09 -12.52
C ASP A 47 1.44 6.63 -11.06
N LEU A 48 2.36 7.12 -10.23
CA LEU A 48 2.40 6.86 -8.79
C LEU A 48 1.66 7.95 -7.99
N ASN A 49 0.80 8.74 -8.64
CA ASN A 49 -0.13 9.63 -7.97
C ASN A 49 -1.47 8.93 -7.70
N LEU A 50 -1.94 9.02 -6.46
CA LEU A 50 -3.26 8.53 -6.05
C LEU A 50 -4.05 9.67 -5.41
N LYS A 51 -5.12 10.13 -6.07
CA LYS A 51 -6.00 11.21 -5.58
C LYS A 51 -5.24 12.47 -5.12
N GLY A 52 -4.19 12.84 -5.87
CA GLY A 52 -3.34 14.00 -5.55
C GLY A 52 -2.22 13.74 -4.56
N HIS A 53 -2.02 12.50 -4.11
CA HIS A 53 -0.88 12.10 -3.28
C HIS A 53 0.17 11.38 -4.12
N ASN A 54 1.40 11.89 -4.14
CA ASN A 54 2.54 11.17 -4.68
C ASN A 54 2.89 9.99 -3.75
N LEU A 55 2.74 8.76 -4.20
CA LEU A 55 3.02 7.56 -3.41
C LEU A 55 4.35 6.87 -3.78
N ALA A 56 5.18 7.52 -4.61
CA ALA A 56 6.47 6.98 -5.02
C ALA A 56 7.50 7.04 -3.87
N LEU A 57 7.54 6.03 -2.99
CA LEU A 57 8.50 6.01 -1.88
C LEU A 57 9.94 5.99 -2.37
N GLU A 58 10.80 6.80 -1.76
CA GLU A 58 12.25 6.83 -2.03
C GLU A 58 12.98 5.64 -1.36
N HIS A 59 12.48 5.19 -0.21
CA HIS A 59 13.00 4.05 0.54
C HIS A 59 11.88 3.26 1.22
N GLU A 60 12.23 2.11 1.80
CA GLU A 60 11.33 1.32 2.63
C GLU A 60 11.32 1.88 4.07
N PRO A 61 10.27 2.60 4.50
CA PRO A 61 10.23 3.29 5.79
C PRO A 61 10.23 2.28 6.94
N ASN A 62 11.00 2.50 7.99
CA ASN A 62 10.99 1.68 9.19
C ASN A 62 9.74 1.95 10.06
N PRO A 63 9.43 1.11 11.06
CA PRO A 63 8.26 1.31 11.92
C PRO A 63 8.21 2.68 12.63
N GLN A 64 9.35 3.22 13.04
CA GLN A 64 9.43 4.51 13.71
C GLN A 64 9.06 5.66 12.77
N GLU A 65 9.55 5.64 11.53
CA GLU A 65 9.18 6.61 10.49
C GLU A 65 7.68 6.57 10.21
N ILE A 66 7.10 5.37 10.13
CA ILE A 66 5.65 5.19 9.91
C ILE A 66 4.85 5.77 11.08
N LEU A 67 5.18 5.41 12.32
CA LEU A 67 4.47 5.88 13.51
C LEU A 67 4.60 7.39 13.72
N ALA A 68 5.76 7.96 13.42
CA ALA A 68 5.98 9.40 13.46
C ALA A 68 5.13 10.13 12.42
N ALA A 69 5.03 9.57 11.21
CA ALA A 69 4.20 10.14 10.15
C ALA A 69 2.69 9.99 10.41
N VAL A 70 2.28 8.96 11.17
CA VAL A 70 0.88 8.81 11.60
C VAL A 70 0.49 9.88 12.63
N GLY A 71 1.35 10.18 13.60
CA GLY A 71 1.01 11.14 14.65
C GLY A 71 -0.19 10.70 15.51
N GLU A 72 -0.97 11.66 16.00
CA GLU A 72 -2.18 11.43 16.79
C GLU A 72 -3.41 12.02 16.10
N HIS A 73 -4.50 11.23 16.06
CA HIS A 73 -5.74 11.53 15.40
C HIS A 73 -6.92 11.13 16.27
N SER A 74 -7.89 12.02 16.42
CA SER A 74 -9.19 11.73 17.08
C SER A 74 -10.36 11.74 16.10
N ASP A 75 -10.11 12.09 14.84
CA ASP A 75 -11.11 12.40 13.81
C ASP A 75 -11.09 11.39 12.65
N ILE A 76 -10.59 10.17 12.88
CA ILE A 76 -10.53 9.10 11.87
C ILE A 76 -11.32 7.87 12.29
N ASP A 77 -11.92 7.20 11.30
CA ASP A 77 -12.68 5.98 11.52
C ASP A 77 -11.77 4.75 11.63
N GLU A 78 -10.66 4.75 10.87
CA GLU A 78 -9.71 3.63 10.79
C GLU A 78 -8.36 4.07 10.18
N ILE A 79 -7.34 3.26 10.45
CA ILE A 79 -6.05 3.25 9.76
C ILE A 79 -6.02 2.06 8.79
N VAL A 80 -5.56 2.30 7.56
CA VAL A 80 -5.59 1.31 6.47
C VAL A 80 -4.19 1.09 5.93
N PHE A 81 -3.63 -0.11 6.08
CA PHE A 81 -2.42 -0.50 5.35
C PHE A 81 -2.76 -0.70 3.87
N CYS A 82 -2.32 0.23 3.03
CA CYS A 82 -2.66 0.28 1.62
C CYS A 82 -1.79 1.30 0.88
N GLY A 83 -1.39 0.95 -0.34
CA GLY A 83 -0.61 1.78 -1.25
C GLY A 83 -0.55 1.11 -2.62
N PHE A 84 0.46 1.45 -3.44
CA PHE A 84 0.69 0.72 -4.71
C PHE A 84 1.42 -0.61 -4.53
N GLY A 85 2.08 -0.81 -3.39
CA GLY A 85 2.67 -2.09 -3.00
C GLY A 85 1.72 -3.01 -2.23
N GLU A 86 2.22 -4.20 -1.88
CA GLU A 86 1.57 -5.16 -0.98
C GLU A 86 2.20 -5.05 0.41
N SER A 87 1.46 -4.47 1.36
CA SER A 87 1.93 -4.18 2.72
C SER A 87 2.38 -5.46 3.44
N LEU A 88 1.72 -6.59 3.18
CA LEU A 88 2.03 -7.86 3.85
C LEU A 88 3.34 -8.51 3.37
N ILE A 89 4.03 -7.97 2.35
CA ILE A 89 5.45 -8.32 2.10
C ILE A 89 6.32 -7.95 3.29
N ARG A 90 5.91 -6.93 4.04
CA ARG A 90 6.61 -6.41 5.21
C ARG A 90 5.88 -6.79 6.50
N LEU A 91 5.53 -8.06 6.66
CA LEU A 91 4.74 -8.56 7.79
C LEU A 91 5.27 -8.07 9.14
N ASP A 92 6.58 -8.18 9.41
CA ASP A 92 7.16 -7.72 10.67
C ASP A 92 6.94 -6.21 10.92
N THR A 93 7.07 -5.39 9.87
CA THR A 93 6.78 -3.94 9.96
C THR A 93 5.30 -3.71 10.25
N VAL A 94 4.40 -4.42 9.56
CA VAL A 94 2.95 -4.34 9.80
C VAL A 94 2.62 -4.73 11.23
N LEU A 95 3.18 -5.82 11.76
CA LEU A 95 2.91 -6.30 13.12
C LEU A 95 3.37 -5.30 14.18
N VAL A 96 4.56 -4.70 14.01
CA VAL A 96 5.07 -3.67 14.94
C VAL A 96 4.18 -2.44 14.90
N VAL A 97 3.92 -1.89 13.73
CA VAL A 97 3.12 -0.67 13.58
C VAL A 97 1.68 -0.91 14.05
N ALA A 98 1.05 -2.02 13.67
CA ALA A 98 -0.30 -2.34 14.07
C ALA A 98 -0.43 -2.47 15.59
N ARG A 99 0.53 -3.12 16.27
CA ARG A 99 0.54 -3.23 17.74
C ARG A 99 0.54 -1.87 18.42
N GLU A 100 1.41 -0.97 17.99
CA GLU A 100 1.49 0.38 18.55
C GLU A 100 0.20 1.18 18.30
N LEU A 101 -0.35 1.10 17.08
CA LEU A 101 -1.59 1.81 16.75
C LEU A 101 -2.82 1.22 17.47
N LYS A 102 -2.87 -0.09 17.69
CA LYS A 102 -3.93 -0.71 18.52
C LYS A 102 -3.86 -0.25 19.97
N GLN A 103 -2.67 -0.09 20.55
CA GLN A 103 -2.53 0.45 21.91
C GLN A 103 -3.06 1.89 22.02
N ARG A 104 -2.98 2.66 20.94
CA ARG A 104 -3.57 4.01 20.84
C ARG A 104 -5.07 4.02 20.56
N GLY A 105 -5.69 2.84 20.42
CA GLY A 105 -7.13 2.70 20.23
C GLY A 105 -7.62 2.80 18.79
N TYR A 106 -6.73 2.80 17.80
CA TYR A 106 -7.14 2.84 16.40
C TYR A 106 -7.78 1.51 15.94
N ARG A 107 -8.75 1.63 15.02
CA ARG A 107 -9.22 0.51 14.21
C ARG A 107 -8.30 0.34 13.02
N ILE A 108 -7.93 -0.91 12.69
CA ILE A 108 -6.93 -1.22 11.68
C ILE A 108 -7.53 -2.13 10.61
N ARG A 109 -7.37 -1.73 9.35
CA ARG A 109 -7.68 -2.54 8.17
C ARG A 109 -6.45 -2.78 7.32
N ILE A 110 -6.37 -3.95 6.69
CA ILE A 110 -5.37 -4.25 5.67
C ILE A 110 -6.06 -4.47 4.33
N ASN A 111 -5.64 -3.74 3.31
CA ASN A 111 -5.98 -4.06 1.93
C ASN A 111 -4.87 -4.93 1.35
N THR A 112 -5.23 -6.08 0.80
CA THR A 112 -4.25 -7.06 0.30
C THR A 112 -4.69 -7.71 -1.01
N ASP A 113 -3.72 -8.22 -1.76
CA ASP A 113 -3.91 -9.10 -2.90
C ASP A 113 -4.22 -10.56 -2.52
N GLY A 114 -4.12 -10.89 -1.22
CA GLY A 114 -4.50 -12.19 -0.66
C GLY A 114 -3.41 -13.27 -0.68
N GLN A 115 -2.18 -12.96 -1.10
CA GLN A 115 -1.11 -13.96 -1.27
C GLN A 115 -0.09 -13.99 -0.13
N ALA A 116 -0.38 -13.39 1.03
CA ALA A 116 0.59 -13.29 2.12
C ALA A 116 1.04 -14.65 2.66
N ASN A 117 0.12 -15.62 2.86
CA ASN A 117 0.50 -16.95 3.33
C ASN A 117 1.46 -17.66 2.38
N LEU A 118 1.20 -17.53 1.08
CA LEU A 118 2.02 -18.07 0.01
C LEU A 118 3.41 -17.42 0.00
N LEU A 119 3.46 -16.10 0.12
CA LEU A 119 4.70 -15.34 0.19
C LEU A 119 5.57 -15.75 1.39
N HIS A 120 4.95 -15.93 2.56
CA HIS A 120 5.65 -16.26 3.81
C HIS A 120 5.83 -17.77 4.03
N GLY A 121 5.26 -18.61 3.17
CA GLY A 121 5.30 -20.07 3.28
C GLY A 121 4.60 -20.64 4.53
N ARG A 122 3.72 -19.87 5.18
CA ARG A 122 3.04 -20.23 6.43
C ARG A 122 1.75 -19.45 6.63
N ASN A 123 0.87 -19.90 7.53
CA ASN A 123 -0.33 -19.16 7.89
C ASN A 123 0.02 -17.96 8.80
N ILE A 124 -0.23 -16.74 8.33
CA ILE A 124 0.08 -15.50 9.05
C ILE A 124 -1.11 -14.95 9.85
N LEU A 125 -2.32 -15.49 9.65
CA LEU A 125 -3.53 -14.99 10.32
C LEU A 125 -3.42 -15.00 11.86
N PRO A 126 -2.82 -16.02 12.51
CA PRO A 126 -2.64 -16.01 13.97
C PRO A 126 -1.81 -14.83 14.48
N GLU A 127 -0.87 -14.30 13.68
CA GLU A 127 -0.05 -13.15 14.08
C GLU A 127 -0.79 -11.83 13.92
N LEU A 128 -1.76 -11.76 13.00
CA LEU A 128 -2.62 -10.58 12.80
C LEU A 128 -3.77 -10.52 13.81
N ALA A 129 -4.07 -11.64 14.49
CA ALA A 129 -5.16 -11.73 15.44
C ALA A 129 -5.00 -10.72 16.59
N GLY A 130 -6.06 -9.96 16.87
CA GLY A 130 -6.05 -8.88 17.86
C GLY A 130 -5.32 -7.60 17.43
N LEU A 131 -4.59 -7.64 16.32
CA LEU A 131 -3.89 -6.47 15.75
C LEU A 131 -4.65 -5.83 14.59
N VAL A 132 -5.43 -6.61 13.85
CA VAL A 132 -6.15 -6.17 12.65
C VAL A 132 -7.63 -6.46 12.81
N ASP A 133 -8.46 -5.43 12.62
CA ASP A 133 -9.91 -5.53 12.78
C ASP A 133 -10.62 -5.95 11.49
N CYS A 134 -10.01 -5.67 10.33
CA CYS A 134 -10.58 -5.99 9.02
C CYS A 134 -9.50 -6.32 7.98
N ILE A 135 -9.76 -7.30 7.13
CA ILE A 135 -8.94 -7.60 5.96
C ILE A 135 -9.83 -7.48 4.72
N SER A 136 -9.43 -6.61 3.80
CA SER A 136 -10.09 -6.42 2.51
C SER A 136 -9.22 -7.04 1.41
N VAL A 137 -9.69 -8.14 0.83
CA VAL A 137 -8.97 -8.88 -0.20
C VAL A 137 -9.44 -8.47 -1.59
N SER A 138 -8.50 -8.09 -2.45
CA SER A 138 -8.79 -7.70 -3.83
C SER A 138 -9.04 -8.92 -4.72
N LEU A 139 -10.30 -9.32 -4.85
CA LEU A 139 -10.71 -10.41 -5.76
C LEU A 139 -10.93 -9.89 -7.18
N ASN A 140 -9.87 -9.89 -7.97
CA ASN A 140 -9.87 -9.24 -9.29
C ASN A 140 -10.33 -10.13 -10.45
N ALA A 141 -10.60 -11.41 -10.22
CA ALA A 141 -11.09 -12.33 -11.25
C ALA A 141 -11.91 -13.46 -10.63
N PRO A 142 -12.90 -14.03 -11.35
CA PRO A 142 -13.79 -15.06 -10.81
C PRO A 142 -13.16 -16.45 -10.72
N ASN A 143 -12.02 -16.69 -11.37
CA ASN A 143 -11.34 -17.98 -11.35
C ASN A 143 -9.82 -17.84 -11.59
N ALA A 144 -9.07 -18.91 -11.34
CA ALA A 144 -7.62 -18.91 -11.44
C ALA A 144 -7.11 -18.61 -12.86
N ALA A 145 -7.78 -19.11 -13.91
CA ALA A 145 -7.37 -18.89 -15.29
C ALA A 145 -7.44 -17.39 -15.66
N THR A 146 -8.60 -16.78 -15.43
CA THR A 146 -8.82 -15.33 -15.66
C THR A 146 -7.95 -14.46 -14.75
N TYR A 147 -7.67 -14.92 -13.53
CA TYR A 147 -6.72 -14.23 -12.64
C TYR A 147 -5.30 -14.23 -13.21
N GLY A 148 -4.85 -15.35 -13.79
CA GLY A 148 -3.55 -15.47 -14.45
C GLY A 148 -3.40 -14.58 -15.69
N GLU A 149 -4.47 -14.36 -16.45
CA GLU A 149 -4.48 -13.42 -17.58
C GLU A 149 -4.30 -11.96 -17.16
N LYS A 150 -4.86 -11.60 -16.00
CA LYS A 150 -4.72 -10.25 -15.44
C LYS A 150 -3.35 -9.98 -14.83
N LYS A 151 -2.48 -10.99 -14.76
CA LYS A 151 -1.08 -10.83 -14.37
C LYS A 151 -0.19 -10.83 -15.61
N ASN A 152 0.86 -10.01 -15.57
CA ASN A 152 1.81 -9.97 -16.69
C ASN A 152 2.59 -11.29 -16.79
N LYS A 153 2.28 -12.09 -17.83
CA LYS A 153 2.83 -13.44 -18.06
C LYS A 153 4.35 -13.49 -18.24
N LYS A 154 5.03 -12.38 -18.57
CA LYS A 154 6.49 -12.33 -18.81
C LYS A 154 7.36 -12.48 -17.54
N PHE A 155 6.77 -12.62 -16.35
CA PHE A 155 7.50 -12.67 -15.08
C PHE A 155 7.06 -13.80 -14.14
N PHE A 156 6.33 -14.80 -14.66
CA PHE A 156 5.72 -15.83 -13.82
C PHE A 156 6.66 -17.01 -13.54
N GLN A 157 7.17 -17.11 -12.31
CA GLN A 157 7.33 -18.41 -11.67
C GLN A 157 6.04 -18.71 -10.89
N SER A 158 5.55 -19.94 -11.10
CA SER A 158 4.28 -20.47 -10.64
C SER A 158 3.99 -20.20 -9.17
N PHE A 159 2.86 -19.56 -8.88
CA PHE A 159 2.19 -19.77 -7.59
C PHE A 159 0.67 -19.78 -7.80
N SER A 160 0.06 -20.94 -7.54
CA SER A 160 -1.39 -21.07 -7.48
C SER A 160 -1.91 -20.42 -6.20
N LEU A 161 -2.98 -19.63 -6.32
CA LEU A 161 -3.83 -19.28 -5.18
C LEU A 161 -4.40 -20.59 -4.63
N ILE A 162 -4.05 -20.93 -3.38
CA ILE A 162 -4.75 -21.95 -2.61
C ILE A 162 -5.49 -21.18 -1.53
N PHE A 163 -6.82 -21.15 -1.66
CA PHE A 163 -7.71 -20.91 -0.51
C PHE A 163 -7.60 -22.10 0.44
#